data_AF-A0A154MK39-F1
#
_entry.id   AF-A0A154MK39-F1
#
_cell.length_a   1.000
_cell.length_b   1.000
_cell.length_c   1.000
_cell.angle_alpha   90.00
_cell.angle_beta   90.00
_cell.angle_gamma   90.00
#
_symmetry.space_group_name_H-M   'P 1'
#
loop_
_entity.id
_entity.type
_entity.pdbx_description
1 polymer ?
#
loop_
_entity_poly.entity_id
_entity_poly.type
_entity_poly.pdbx_seq_one_letter_code
_entity_poly.pdbx_strand_id
1 'polypeptide(L)'
;MPLSHPSDQQPTGRSGVGYNPVFTREPVDIPRNRLPGGELDADTAYQIVHDELMLDGNARLNLATFVTTWMSPQARTLMADCFDKNMIDKDEYPRTAELEQRCVRMLADLWHAEDPENPTGCSTTGSTSS
;
A
#
# COMPACT_ATOMS: atom_id res chain seq x y z
N MET A 1 -59.81 10.22 12.45
CA MET A 1 -58.76 9.39 11.82
C MET A 1 -57.84 10.29 11.00
N PRO A 2 -56.76 10.85 11.55
CA PRO A 2 -55.66 11.37 10.76
C PRO A 2 -54.59 10.28 10.60
N LEU A 3 -54.11 10.09 9.38
CA LEU A 3 -53.11 9.09 9.02
C LEU A 3 -51.75 9.48 9.62
N SER A 4 -51.23 8.63 10.50
CA SER A 4 -49.91 8.74 11.08
C SER A 4 -48.84 8.55 10.01
N HIS A 5 -48.00 9.57 9.81
CA HIS A 5 -46.78 9.45 9.01
C HIS A 5 -45.80 8.49 9.71
N PRO A 6 -45.31 7.44 9.04
CA PRO A 6 -44.21 6.65 9.58
C PRO A 6 -42.93 7.46 9.48
N SER A 7 -42.28 7.61 10.63
CA SER A 7 -40.95 8.20 10.81
C SER A 7 -39.89 7.42 10.02
N ASP A 8 -39.18 8.12 9.14
CA ASP A 8 -37.96 7.63 8.48
C ASP A 8 -36.92 7.24 9.54
N GLN A 9 -36.77 5.92 9.77
CA GLN A 9 -35.61 5.39 10.47
C GLN A 9 -34.43 5.40 9.51
N GLN A 10 -33.65 6.47 9.61
CA GLN A 10 -32.34 6.59 9.00
C GLN A 10 -31.46 5.42 9.47
N PRO A 11 -30.85 4.62 8.57
CA PRO A 11 -30.12 3.43 8.97
C PRO A 11 -28.89 3.83 9.78
N THR A 12 -28.93 3.52 11.07
CA THR A 12 -27.80 3.63 11.98
C THR A 12 -26.61 2.86 11.40
N GLY A 13 -25.45 3.53 11.33
CA GLY A 13 -24.24 3.01 10.70
C GLY A 13 -23.93 1.56 11.07
N ARG A 14 -23.63 0.74 10.06
CA ARG A 14 -23.29 -0.68 10.23
C ARG A 14 -22.06 -0.80 11.13
N SER A 15 -22.27 -1.29 12.35
CA SER A 15 -21.24 -1.41 13.40
C SER A 15 -20.27 -2.58 13.22
N GLY A 16 -20.45 -3.41 12.19
CA GLY A 16 -19.61 -4.57 11.90
C GLY A 16 -19.71 -5.01 10.44
N VAL A 17 -18.71 -5.77 9.98
CA VAL A 17 -18.71 -6.42 8.65
C VAL A 17 -18.85 -7.90 8.89
N GLY A 18 -19.99 -8.45 8.53
CA GLY A 18 -20.14 -9.90 8.46
C GLY A 18 -19.33 -10.40 7.27
N TYR A 19 -18.27 -11.16 7.53
CA TYR A 19 -17.50 -11.87 6.52
C TYR A 19 -17.78 -13.38 6.67
N ASN A 20 -17.92 -14.07 5.54
CA ASN A 20 -18.07 -15.52 5.51
C ASN A 20 -16.86 -16.08 4.76
N PRO A 21 -15.77 -16.42 5.45
CA PRO A 21 -14.57 -16.92 4.79
C PRO A 21 -14.92 -18.27 4.17
N VAL A 22 -14.74 -18.37 2.85
CA VAL A 22 -15.15 -19.54 2.05
C VAL A 22 -14.51 -20.86 2.53
N PHE A 23 -13.46 -20.79 3.34
CA PHE A 23 -12.68 -21.94 3.79
C PHE A 23 -12.67 -22.21 5.30
N THR A 24 -13.22 -21.35 6.16
CA THR A 24 -13.22 -21.54 7.62
C THR A 24 -14.61 -21.31 8.22
N ARG A 25 -15.02 -22.24 9.07
CA ARG A 25 -16.36 -22.29 9.68
C ARG A 25 -16.54 -21.13 10.66
N GLU A 26 -17.77 -20.62 10.69
CA GLU A 26 -18.33 -19.52 11.48
C GLU A 26 -18.06 -18.09 10.95
N PRO A 27 -19.11 -17.28 10.77
CA PRO A 27 -18.94 -15.87 10.46
C PRO A 27 -18.30 -15.19 11.67
N VAL A 28 -17.13 -14.61 11.49
CA VAL A 28 -16.52 -13.81 12.54
C VAL A 28 -16.83 -12.33 12.30
N ASP A 29 -16.87 -11.56 13.38
CA ASP A 29 -17.15 -10.13 13.35
C ASP A 29 -15.85 -9.39 13.64
N ILE A 30 -15.27 -8.72 12.63
CA ILE A 30 -14.08 -7.90 12.82
C ILE A 30 -14.52 -6.47 13.17
N PRO A 31 -14.12 -5.94 14.33
CA PRO A 31 -14.36 -4.54 14.64
C PRO A 31 -13.56 -3.63 13.69
N ARG A 32 -14.24 -2.71 12.99
CA ARG A 32 -13.59 -1.79 12.04
C ARG A 32 -12.68 -0.73 12.70
N ASN A 33 -13.06 -0.27 13.89
CA ASN A 33 -12.49 0.96 14.49
C ASN A 33 -11.83 0.73 15.86
N ARG A 34 -11.57 -0.52 16.23
CA ARG A 34 -10.89 -0.88 17.48
C ARG A 34 -10.11 -2.17 17.27
N LEU A 35 -9.09 -2.38 18.09
CA LEU A 35 -8.39 -3.66 18.11
C LEU A 35 -9.37 -4.78 18.53
N PRO A 36 -9.35 -5.95 17.87
CA PRO A 36 -10.12 -7.10 18.30
C PRO A 36 -9.61 -7.59 19.68
N GLY A 37 -10.51 -8.15 20.48
CA GLY A 37 -10.18 -8.66 21.81
C GLY A 37 -9.45 -10.02 21.80
N GLY A 38 -9.34 -10.66 20.64
CA GLY A 38 -8.68 -11.95 20.47
C GLY A 38 -7.93 -12.00 19.13
N GLU A 39 -7.03 -12.96 19.02
CA GLU A 39 -6.25 -13.21 17.82
C GLU A 39 -7.09 -13.90 16.74
N LEU A 40 -6.64 -13.79 15.49
CA LEU A 40 -7.18 -14.49 14.35
C LEU A 40 -6.07 -15.32 13.72
N ASP A 41 -6.46 -16.43 13.09
CA ASP A 41 -5.57 -17.17 12.22
C ASP A 41 -5.05 -16.28 11.07
N ALA A 42 -3.76 -16.44 10.73
CA ALA A 42 -3.09 -15.56 9.78
C ALA A 42 -3.70 -15.64 8.36
N ASP A 43 -4.08 -16.84 7.91
CA ASP A 43 -4.71 -17.03 6.61
C ASP A 43 -6.11 -16.40 6.60
N THR A 44 -6.85 -16.54 7.69
CA THR A 44 -8.16 -15.90 7.85
C THR A 44 -8.04 -14.38 7.83
N ALA A 45 -7.10 -13.80 8.57
CA ALA A 45 -6.85 -12.36 8.57
C ALA A 45 -6.43 -11.84 7.19
N TYR A 46 -5.56 -12.57 6.48
CA TYR A 46 -5.16 -12.24 5.11
C TYR A 46 -6.37 -12.20 4.17
N GLN A 47 -7.21 -13.23 4.17
CA GLN A 47 -8.35 -13.29 3.25
C GLN A 47 -9.34 -12.16 3.47
N ILE A 48 -9.59 -11.77 4.72
CA ILE A 48 -10.52 -10.68 5.03
C ILE A 48 -10.03 -9.35 4.45
N VAL A 49 -8.75 -9.02 4.70
CA VAL A 49 -8.15 -7.79 4.16
C VAL A 49 -8.07 -7.86 2.64
N HIS A 50 -7.71 -9.03 2.09
CA HIS A 50 -7.60 -9.23 0.65
C HIS A 50 -8.95 -9.04 -0.07
N ASP A 51 -10.02 -9.63 0.46
CA ASP A 51 -11.37 -9.52 -0.09
C ASP A 51 -11.91 -8.09 0.00
N GLU A 52 -11.61 -7.36 1.09
CA GLU A 52 -11.98 -5.95 1.21
C GLU A 52 -11.25 -5.09 0.16
N LEU A 53 -9.96 -5.36 -0.09
CA LEU A 53 -9.17 -4.69 -1.13
C LEU A 53 -9.59 -5.06 -2.56
N MET A 54 -10.21 -6.22 -2.80
CA MET A 54 -10.73 -6.57 -4.13
C MET A 54 -11.86 -5.64 -4.60
N LEU A 55 -12.47 -4.88 -3.68
CA LEU A 55 -13.49 -3.88 -4.01
C LEU A 55 -12.88 -2.60 -4.61
N ASP A 56 -11.55 -2.43 -4.53
CA ASP A 56 -10.88 -1.31 -5.17
C ASP A 56 -10.92 -1.43 -6.70
N GLY A 57 -10.96 -0.27 -7.35
CA GLY A 57 -10.87 -0.19 -8.80
C GLY A 57 -9.55 -0.75 -9.32
N ASN A 58 -9.58 -1.41 -10.48
CA ASN A 58 -8.35 -1.91 -11.10
C ASN A 58 -7.42 -0.73 -11.44
N ALA A 59 -6.25 -0.68 -10.82
CA ALA A 59 -5.27 0.39 -11.00
C ALA A 59 -4.87 0.60 -12.47
N ARG A 60 -4.90 -0.43 -13.31
CA ARG A 60 -4.60 -0.30 -14.76
C ARG A 60 -5.69 0.44 -15.54
N LEU A 61 -6.90 0.51 -15.00
CA LEU A 61 -8.01 1.25 -15.57
C LEU A 61 -8.11 2.67 -15.00
N ASN A 62 -7.27 3.02 -14.02
CA ASN A 62 -7.22 4.36 -13.47
C ASN A 62 -6.42 5.28 -14.40
N LEU A 63 -7.13 6.09 -15.18
CA LEU A 63 -6.53 7.09 -16.09
C LEU A 63 -6.33 8.46 -15.43
N ALA A 64 -6.66 8.60 -14.14
CA ALA A 64 -6.56 9.87 -13.41
C ALA A 64 -5.24 10.02 -12.63
N THR A 65 -4.38 8.99 -12.62
CA THR A 65 -3.12 9.01 -11.87
C THR A 65 -1.90 9.19 -12.79
N PHE A 66 -0.88 9.87 -12.27
CA PHE A 66 0.45 9.94 -12.87
C PHE A 66 1.39 8.85 -12.33
N VAL A 67 0.95 8.06 -11.35
CA VAL A 67 1.77 6.99 -10.74
C VAL A 67 1.78 5.74 -11.63
N THR A 68 2.93 5.08 -11.69
CA THR A 68 3.10 3.81 -12.40
C THR A 68 2.25 2.69 -11.78
N THR A 69 1.35 2.10 -12.57
CA THR A 69 0.45 0.99 -12.14
C THR A 69 0.83 -0.38 -12.71
N TRP A 70 1.97 -0.46 -13.41
CA TRP A 70 2.52 -1.70 -13.94
C TRP A 70 4.04 -1.74 -13.82
N MET A 71 4.57 -2.93 -13.47
CA MET A 71 6.00 -3.25 -13.49
C MET A 71 6.19 -4.66 -14.01
N SER A 72 7.37 -4.93 -14.58
CA SER A 72 7.74 -6.27 -15.06
C SER A 72 7.77 -7.29 -13.90
N PRO A 73 7.58 -8.59 -14.18
CA PRO A 73 7.68 -9.63 -13.15
C PRO A 73 9.02 -9.61 -12.39
N GLN A 74 10.12 -9.36 -13.10
CA GLN A 74 11.46 -9.30 -12.52
C GLN A 74 11.62 -8.12 -11.55
N ALA A 75 11.07 -6.95 -11.88
CA ALA A 75 11.07 -5.81 -10.99
C ALA A 75 10.26 -6.08 -9.71
N ARG A 76 9.12 -6.77 -9.84
CA ARG A 76 8.30 -7.17 -8.69
C ARG A 76 9.03 -8.14 -7.77
N THR A 77 9.70 -9.14 -8.33
CA THR A 77 10.52 -10.08 -7.56
C THR A 77 11.64 -9.34 -6.82
N LEU A 78 12.37 -8.48 -7.52
CA LEU A 78 13.45 -7.70 -6.90
C LEU A 78 12.95 -6.81 -5.76
N MET A 79 11.77 -6.19 -5.91
CA MET A 79 11.15 -5.41 -4.84
C MET A 79 10.80 -6.27 -3.63
N ALA A 80 10.24 -7.47 -3.85
CA ALA A 80 9.92 -8.40 -2.78
C ALA A 80 11.20 -8.89 -2.04
N ASP A 81 12.26 -9.20 -2.78
CA ASP A 81 13.56 -9.63 -2.24
C ASP A 81 14.29 -8.52 -1.46
N CYS A 82 13.84 -7.26 -1.56
CA CYS A 82 14.41 -6.12 -0.85
C CYS A 82 13.47 -5.55 0.22
N PHE A 83 12.34 -6.21 0.50
CA PHE A 83 11.31 -5.69 1.41
C PHE A 83 11.83 -5.44 2.84
N ASP A 84 12.78 -6.24 3.30
CA ASP A 84 13.40 -6.18 4.63
C ASP A 84 14.61 -5.24 4.71
N LYS A 85 15.04 -4.64 3.59
CA LYS A 85 16.22 -3.77 3.54
C LYS A 85 15.87 -2.35 3.95
N ASN A 86 16.57 -1.82 4.93
CA ASN A 86 16.43 -0.43 5.36
C ASN A 86 17.35 0.50 4.57
N MET A 87 16.80 1.27 3.62
CA MET A 87 17.55 2.21 2.76
C MET A 87 18.35 3.26 3.56
N ILE A 88 17.92 3.63 4.77
CA ILE A 88 18.60 4.62 5.62
C ILE A 88 19.84 4.05 6.31
N ASP A 89 19.86 2.73 6.53
CA ASP A 89 20.97 2.05 7.20
C ASP A 89 22.09 1.73 6.21
N LYS A 90 22.89 2.75 5.88
CA LYS A 90 23.95 2.64 4.86
C LYS A 90 25.12 1.75 5.30
N ASP A 91 25.30 1.57 6.61
CA ASP A 91 26.36 0.74 7.16
C ASP A 91 26.00 -0.74 7.03
N GLU A 92 24.74 -1.11 7.25
CA GLU A 92 24.25 -2.48 7.07
C GLU A 92 24.02 -2.82 5.58
N TYR A 93 23.62 -1.85 4.76
CA TYR A 93 23.29 -2.04 3.35
C TYR A 93 24.14 -1.18 2.39
N PRO A 94 25.48 -1.31 2.39
CA PRO A 94 26.36 -0.45 1.59
C PRO A 94 26.15 -0.62 0.09
N ARG A 95 25.71 -1.80 -0.36
CA ARG A 95 25.38 -2.06 -1.78
C ARG A 95 24.10 -1.36 -2.21
N THR A 96 23.12 -1.25 -1.31
CA THR A 96 21.87 -0.52 -1.56
C THR A 96 22.17 0.98 -1.68
N ALA A 97 22.99 1.52 -0.77
CA ALA A 97 23.45 2.91 -0.82
C ALA A 97 24.28 3.20 -2.09
N GLU A 98 25.12 2.27 -2.53
CA GLU A 98 25.89 2.41 -3.78
C GLU A 98 24.96 2.49 -5.00
N LEU A 99 23.90 1.67 -5.04
CA LEU A 99 22.90 1.71 -6.10
C LEU A 99 22.12 3.04 -6.11
N GLU A 100 21.75 3.58 -4.94
CA GLU A 100 21.18 4.93 -4.82
C GLU A 100 22.10 5.97 -5.48
N GLN A 101 23.38 5.97 -5.12
CA GLN A 101 24.35 6.93 -5.66
C GLN A 101 24.59 6.78 -7.17
N ARG A 102 24.48 5.56 -7.71
CA ARG A 102 24.50 5.34 -9.17
C ARG A 102 23.26 5.96 -9.83
N CYS A 103 22.08 5.80 -9.24
CA CYS A 103 20.86 6.45 -9.75
C CYS A 103 20.96 7.98 -9.72
N VAL A 104 21.49 8.56 -8.63
CA VAL A 104 21.71 10.02 -8.53
C VAL A 104 22.65 10.50 -9.64
N ARG A 105 23.77 9.80 -9.89
CA ARG A 105 24.68 10.11 -11.00
C ARG A 105 24.03 10.02 -12.37
N MET A 106 23.27 8.95 -12.64
CA MET A 106 22.54 8.81 -13.90
C MET A 106 21.53 9.94 -14.11
N LEU A 107 20.85 10.39 -13.06
CA LEU A 107 19.92 11.53 -13.14
C LEU A 107 20.64 12.87 -13.33
N ALA A 108 21.77 13.09 -12.63
CA ALA A 108 22.58 14.29 -12.77
C ALA A 108 23.14 14.43 -14.19
N ASP A 109 23.63 13.34 -14.77
CA ASP A 109 24.08 13.27 -16.16
C ASP A 109 22.93 13.54 -17.14
N LEU A 110 21.79 12.88 -16.95
CA LEU A 110 20.58 13.08 -17.76
C LEU A 110 20.10 14.55 -17.77
N TRP A 111 20.28 15.27 -16.65
CA TRP A 111 19.92 16.68 -16.52
C TRP A 111 21.06 17.66 -16.82
N HIS A 112 22.19 17.18 -17.33
CA HIS A 112 23.36 17.99 -17.70
C HIS A 112 23.89 18.86 -16.53
N ALA A 113 24.01 18.26 -15.35
CA ALA A 113 24.66 18.92 -14.21
C ALA A 113 26.11 19.33 -14.54
N GLU A 114 26.64 20.35 -13.86
CA GLU A 114 28.01 20.84 -14.07
C GLU A 114 29.08 19.81 -13.69
N ASP A 115 28.80 18.99 -12.66
CA ASP A 115 29.64 17.86 -12.23
C ASP A 115 28.79 16.58 -12.02
N PRO A 116 28.51 15.80 -13.08
CA PRO A 116 27.74 14.56 -12.99
C PRO A 116 28.48 13.40 -12.30
N GLU A 117 29.80 13.48 -12.16
CA GLU A 117 30.61 12.42 -11.55
C GLU A 117 30.57 12.49 -10.02
N ASN A 118 30.42 13.70 -9.46
CA ASN A 118 30.26 13.94 -8.03
C ASN A 118 29.02 14.80 -7.70
N PRO A 119 27.80 14.33 -8.04
CA PRO A 119 26.58 15.08 -7.83
C PRO A 119 26.19 15.05 -6.35
N THR A 120 25.64 16.16 -5.86
CA THR A 120 24.99 16.21 -4.55
C THR A 120 23.51 15.91 -4.72
N GLY A 121 23.03 14.79 -4.16
CA GLY A 121 21.62 14.40 -4.19
C GLY A 121 21.34 13.12 -3.40
N CYS A 122 20.06 12.84 -3.15
CA CYS A 122 19.59 11.62 -2.49
C CYS A 122 18.24 11.16 -3.03
N SER A 123 17.86 9.92 -2.73
CA SER A 123 16.49 9.44 -2.96
C SER A 123 15.51 10.05 -1.96
N THR A 124 14.25 10.21 -2.38
CA THR A 124 13.13 10.63 -1.53
C THR A 124 11.92 9.72 -1.79
N THR A 125 10.95 9.68 -0.89
CA THR A 125 9.71 8.90 -1.07
C THR A 125 8.83 9.46 -2.20
N GLY A 126 9.00 10.74 -2.53
CA GLY A 126 8.30 11.42 -3.61
C GLY A 126 8.73 12.88 -3.70
N SER A 127 8.28 13.55 -4.75
CA SER A 127 8.64 14.95 -5.04
C SER A 127 8.22 15.94 -3.95
N THR A 128 7.29 15.58 -3.08
CA THR A 128 6.89 16.41 -1.93
C THR A 128 7.95 16.52 -0.84
N SER A 129 8.92 15.60 -0.83
CA SER A 129 10.04 15.56 0.13
C SER A 129 11.37 15.91 -0.53
N SER A 130 11.37 16.25 -1.81
CA SER A 130 12.53 16.68 -2.60
C SER A 130 12.82 18.17 -2.44
#